data_AF-A0A950A7L6-F1
#
_entry.id   AF-A0A950A7L6-F1
#
_cell.length_a   1.000
_cell.length_b   1.000
_cell.length_c   1.000
_cell.angle_alpha   90.00
_cell.angle_beta   90.00
_cell.angle_gamma   90.00
#
_symmetry.space_group_name_H-M   'P 1'
#
loop_
_entity.id
_entity.type
_entity.pdbx_description
1 polymer ?
#
loop_
_entity_poly.entity_id
_entity_poly.type
_entity_poly.pdbx_seq_one_letter_code
_entity_poly.pdbx_strand_id
1 'polypeptide(L)' 'MRTLPEISGNALVTCLCRHWDYHLIKQIGHHVRLETVNPRFQRLTIPVREKVTVELLMLILKSVAAHKRVEINQLLETL' A
#
# COMPACT_ATOMS: atom_id res chain seq x y z
N MET A 1 14.72 -13.67 8.52
CA MET A 1 13.49 -13.00 8.05
C MET A 1 13.58 -11.54 8.42
N ARG A 2 13.46 -10.61 7.47
CA ARG A 2 13.39 -9.18 7.78
C ARG A 2 12.06 -8.92 8.49
N THR A 3 12.10 -8.42 9.71
CA THR A 3 10.90 -8.01 10.43
C THR A 3 10.27 -6.83 9.68
N LEU A 4 8.97 -6.91 9.40
CA LEU A 4 8.28 -5.80 8.77
C LEU A 4 8.20 -4.61 9.73
N PRO A 5 8.36 -3.37 9.23
CA PRO A 5 8.19 -2.19 10.06
C PRO A 5 6.74 -2.06 10.52
N GLU A 6 6.55 -1.62 11.76
CA GLU A 6 5.23 -1.17 12.21
C GLU A 6 4.90 0.17 11.55
N ILE A 7 3.93 0.19 10.64
CA ILE A 7 3.49 1.41 9.95
C ILE A 7 2.00 1.66 10.15
N SER A 8 1.61 2.94 10.15
CA SER A 8 0.20 3.32 10.13
C SER A 8 -0.39 3.20 8.72
N GLY A 9 -1.71 3.03 8.62
CA GLY A 9 -2.39 3.02 7.32
C GLY A 9 -2.19 4.31 6.52
N ASN A 10 -2.10 5.46 7.21
CA ASN A 10 -1.80 6.75 6.59
C ASN A 10 -0.38 6.80 6.00
N ALA A 11 0.62 6.24 6.69
CA ALA A 11 1.98 6.16 6.18
C ALA A 11 2.03 5.27 4.93
N LEU A 12 1.34 4.13 4.95
CA LEU A 12 1.25 3.23 3.79
C LEU A 12 0.58 3.92 2.59
N VAL A 13 -0.54 4.62 2.81
CA VAL A 13 -1.22 5.40 1.77
C VAL A 13 -0.27 6.45 1.17
N THR A 14 0.45 7.18 2.02
CA THR A 14 1.37 8.22 1.59
C THR A 14 2.51 7.64 0.76
N CYS A 15 3.11 6.53 1.20
CA CYS A 15 4.16 5.83 0.46
C CYS A 15 3.67 5.40 -0.93
N LEU A 16 2.53 4.72 -1.00
CA LEU A 16 1.97 4.23 -2.27
C LEU A 16 1.66 5.38 -3.23
N CYS A 17 1.15 6.50 -2.73
CA CYS A 17 0.88 7.65 -3.59
C CYS A 17 2.16 8.34 -4.08
N ARG A 18 3.18 8.48 -3.21
CA ARG A 18 4.42 9.20 -3.55
C ARG A 18 5.35 8.40 -4.46
N HIS A 19 5.46 7.10 -4.25
CA HIS A 19 6.50 6.28 -4.88
C HIS A 19 5.95 5.30 -5.91
N TRP A 20 4.65 4.98 -5.86
CA TRP A 20 4.08 3.86 -6.61
C TRP A 20 2.91 4.25 -7.52
N ASP A 21 2.75 5.54 -7.83
CA ASP A 21 1.76 6.05 -8.81
C ASP A 21 0.31 5.69 -8.45
N TYR A 22 0.02 5.57 -7.15
CA TYR A 22 -1.34 5.49 -6.66
C TYR A 22 -1.91 6.89 -6.42
N HIS A 23 -3.21 7.02 -6.62
CA HIS A 23 -3.95 8.24 -6.36
C HIS A 23 -5.06 7.96 -5.36
N LEU A 24 -5.21 8.86 -4.40
CA LEU A 24 -6.31 8.84 -3.45
C LEU A 24 -7.60 9.24 -4.16
N ILE A 25 -8.57 8.33 -4.19
CA ILE A 25 -9.85 8.55 -4.87
C ILE A 25 -10.89 9.06 -3.89
N LYS A 26 -11.00 8.42 -2.72
CA LYS A 26 -11.91 8.83 -1.66
C LYS A 26 -11.57 8.16 -0.33
N GLN A 27 -12.02 8.78 0.74
CA GLN A 27 -12.08 8.17 2.07
C GLN A 27 -13.54 7.89 2.44
N ILE A 28 -13.83 6.68 2.88
CA ILE A 28 -15.13 6.29 3.42
C ILE A 28 -14.90 5.80 4.84
N GLY A 29 -15.29 6.60 5.82
CA GLY A 29 -15.01 6.33 7.23
C GLY A 29 -13.50 6.22 7.47
N HIS A 30 -13.05 5.03 7.85
CA HIS A 30 -11.63 4.74 8.15
C HIS A 30 -10.94 3.94 7.05
N HIS A 31 -11.51 3.92 5.86
CA HIS A 31 -10.91 3.26 4.70
C HIS A 31 -10.62 4.30 3.63
N VAL A 32 -9.39 4.28 3.13
CA VAL A 32 -8.97 5.06 1.97
C VAL A 32 -8.95 4.15 0.76
N ARG A 33 -9.56 4.60 -0.34
CA ARG A 33 -9.49 3.93 -1.63
C ARG A 33 -8.42 4.58 -2.49
N LEU A 34 -7.45 3.78 -2.92
CA LEU A 34 -6.40 4.17 -3.85
C LEU A 34 -6.61 3.50 -5.21
N GLU A 35 -6.25 4.19 -6.28
CA GLU A 35 -6.24 3.63 -7.64
C GLU A 35 -4.97 4.01 -8.39
N THR A 36 -4.53 3.14 -9.28
CA THR A 36 -3.44 3.37 -10.24
C THR A 36 -3.88 2.84 -11.59
N VAL A 37 -3.48 3.49 -12.68
CA VAL A 37 -3.71 3.00 -14.05
C VAL A 37 -2.48 2.35 -14.67
N ASN A 38 -1.32 2.47 -14.03
CA ASN A 38 -0.03 2.00 -14.53
C ASN A 38 0.49 0.81 -13.71
N PRO A 39 0.90 -0.32 -14.30
CA PRO A 39 0.85 -0.66 -15.73
C PRO A 39 -0.55 -1.02 -16.23
N ARG A 40 -1.49 -1.27 -15.33
CA ARG A 40 -2.92 -1.45 -15.61
C ARG A 40 -3.74 -0.93 -14.44
N PHE A 41 -5.06 -0.81 -14.62
CA PHE A 41 -5.94 -0.44 -13.52
C PHE A 41 -5.81 -1.40 -12.32
N GLN A 42 -5.56 -0.84 -11.13
CA GLN A 42 -5.71 -1.53 -9.85
C GLN A 42 -6.30 -0.57 -8.83
N ARG A 43 -7.15 -1.14 -7.96
CA ARG A 43 -7.78 -0.44 -6.84
C ARG A 43 -7.43 -1.15 -5.55
N LEU A 44 -7.01 -0.38 -4.55
CA LEU A 44 -6.73 -0.86 -3.19
C LEU A 44 -7.64 -0.13 -2.20
N THR A 45 -7.97 -0.82 -1.10
CA THR A 45 -8.67 -0.22 0.04
C THR A 45 -7.83 -0.45 1.28
N ILE A 46 -7.45 0.63 1.96
CA ILE A 46 -6.51 0.60 3.09
C ILE A 46 -7.21 1.17 4.33
N PRO A 47 -7.25 0.43 5.45
CA PRO A 47 -7.73 0.97 6.72
C PRO A 47 -6.71 1.96 7.31
N VAL A 48 -7.17 3.10 7.82
CA VAL A 48 -6.31 4.22 8.26
C VAL A 48 -6.38 4.59 9.75
N ARG A 49 -7.33 4.02 10.52
CA ARG A 49 -7.45 4.33 11.97
C ARG A 49 -6.55 3.51 12.88
N GLU A 50 -6.03 2.39 12.40
CA GLU A 50 -5.28 1.43 13.21
C GLU A 50 -3.90 1.17 12.61
N LYS A 51 -3.01 0.60 13.44
CA LYS A 51 -1.75 0.03 12.95
C LYS A 51 -2.07 -1.03 11.90
N VAL A 52 -1.35 -1.02 10.79
CA VAL A 52 -1.49 -2.07 9.79
C VAL A 52 -0.87 -3.33 10.39
N THR A 53 -1.66 -4.41 10.52
CA THR A 53 -1.13 -5.69 10.98
C THR A 53 -0.07 -6.20 9.99
N VAL A 54 0.90 -6.97 10.47
CA VAL A 54 1.94 -7.59 9.63
C VAL A 54 1.32 -8.39 8.47
N GLU A 55 0.22 -9.08 8.74
CA GLU A 55 -0.53 -9.85 7.74
C GLU A 55 -1.15 -8.95 6.66
N LEU A 56 -1.86 -7.89 7.05
CA LEU A 56 -2.46 -6.95 6.11
C LEU A 56 -1.39 -6.22 5.30
N LEU A 57 -0.28 -5.84 5.93
CA LEU A 57 0.84 -5.22 5.26
C LEU A 57 1.41 -6.15 4.19
N MET A 58 1.68 -7.42 4.52
CA MET A 58 2.16 -8.39 3.53
C MET A 58 1.17 -8.63 2.40
N LEU A 59 -0.13 -8.67 2.70
CA LEU A 59 -1.16 -8.85 1.68
C LEU A 59 -1.13 -7.69 0.67
N ILE A 60 -1.07 -6.45 1.17
CA ILE A 60 -1.00 -5.25 0.33
C ILE A 60 0.31 -5.24 -0.46
N LEU A 61 1.45 -5.46 0.20
CA LEU A 61 2.76 -5.46 -0.46
C LEU A 61 2.86 -6.52 -1.55
N LYS A 62 2.36 -7.74 -1.32
CA LYS A 62 2.30 -8.79 -2.36
C LYS A 62 1.42 -8.36 -3.53
N SER A 63 0.27 -7.76 -3.26
CA SER A 63 -0.65 -7.28 -4.31
C SER A 63 -0.02 -6.18 -5.16
N VAL A 64 0.66 -5.22 -4.53
CA VAL A 64 1.35 -4.12 -5.21
C VAL A 64 2.57 -4.64 -5.98
N ALA A 65 3.38 -5.52 -5.37
CA ALA A 65 4.54 -6.14 -5.98
C ALA A 65 4.17 -6.87 -7.28
N ALA A 66 3.14 -7.71 -7.21
CA ALA A 66 2.63 -8.45 -8.36
C ALA A 66 2.10 -7.52 -9.47
N HIS A 67 1.44 -6.42 -9.09
CA HIS A 67 0.90 -5.47 -10.06
C HIS A 67 1.98 -4.63 -10.75
N LYS A 68 2.92 -4.10 -9.96
CA LYS A 68 4.03 -3.26 -10.44
C LYS A 68 5.19 -4.08 -11.01
N ARG A 69 5.13 -5.42 -10.89
CA ARG A 69 6.18 -6.37 -11.33
C ARG A 69 7.53 -6.06 -10.68
N VAL A 70 7.49 -5.81 -9.39
CA VAL A 70 8.65 -5.49 -8.55
C VAL A 70 8.78 -6.49 -7.42
N GLU A 71 9.98 -6.58 -6.87
CA GLU A 71 10.22 -7.37 -5.66
C GLU A 71 9.63 -6.67 -4.43
N ILE A 72 9.13 -7.44 -3.46
CA ILE A 72 8.60 -6.88 -2.20
C ILE A 72 9.66 -6.03 -1.48
N ASN A 73 10.94 -6.42 -1.59
CA ASN A 73 12.04 -5.65 -0.99
C ASN A 73 12.14 -4.22 -1.51
N GLN A 74 11.83 -3.97 -2.79
CA GLN A 74 11.83 -2.61 -3.35
C GLN A 74 10.70 -1.76 -2.76
N LEU A 75 9.54 -2.36 -2.49
CA LEU A 75 8.46 -1.69 -1.75
C LEU A 75 8.88 -1.37 -0.31
N LEU A 76 9.52 -2.32 0.37
CA LEU A 76 9.98 -2.13 1.75
C LEU A 76 11.04 -1.03 1.90
N GLU A 77 11.84 -0.77 0.86
CA GLU A 77 12.81 0.33 0.86
C GLU A 77 12.18 1.73 0.78
N THR A 78 10.90 1.80 0.38
CA THR A 78 10.15 3.06 0.27
C THR A 78 9.22 3.35 1.46
N LEU A 79 9.10 2.41 2.41
CA LEU A 79 8.24 2.52 3.59
C LEU A 79 8.87 3.34 4.72
#